data_AF-A0A967F2E1-F1
#
_entry.id   AF-A0A967F2E1-F1
#
_cell.length_a   1.000
_cell.length_b   1.000
_cell.length_c   1.000
_cell.angle_alpha   90.00
_cell.angle_beta   90.00
_cell.angle_gamma   90.00
#
_symmetry.space_group_name_H-M   'P 1'
#
loop_
_entity.id
_entity.type
_entity.pdbx_description
1 polymer ?
#
loop_
_entity_poly.entity_id
_entity_poly.type
_entity_poly.pdbx_seq_one_letter_code
_entity_poly.pdbx_strand_id
1 'polypeptide(L)'
;MNRMFSRALCLPLKPLGLALGLAAGLTAGSSLTATSALGDVERWSVVCGQSACLADYQAPGLQILIAPERGSRRLRAILRVSHQVGANAPIALQLDSGWTTSLRTSACNDLFCQAAVSLEATDQVLARFRRDLQGVAAYRVAEKTVVARFSLKGFSNALNQIQ
;
A
#
# COMPACT_ATOMS: atom_id res chain seq x y z
N MET A 1 -5.40 -22.19 47.56
CA MET A 1 -5.49 -21.41 48.81
C MET A 1 -4.09 -21.29 49.40
N ASN A 2 -3.87 -20.21 50.16
CA ASN A 2 -2.71 -19.85 50.99
C ASN A 2 -1.59 -19.03 50.36
N ARG A 3 -1.74 -17.73 50.64
CA ARG A 3 -0.79 -16.63 50.57
C ARG A 3 0.34 -16.84 51.59
N MET A 4 1.55 -16.43 51.25
CA MET A 4 2.53 -16.01 52.24
C MET A 4 2.88 -14.54 51.98
N PHE A 5 2.40 -13.69 52.88
CA PHE A 5 2.95 -12.37 53.14
C PHE A 5 4.04 -12.53 54.19
N SER A 6 5.19 -11.89 54.02
CA SER A 6 5.90 -11.36 55.18
C SER A 6 6.75 -10.15 54.82
N ARG A 7 6.59 -9.13 55.66
CA ARG A 7 7.11 -7.77 55.59
C ARG A 7 8.52 -7.69 56.18
N ALA A 8 9.31 -6.72 55.75
CA ALA A 8 10.22 -6.01 56.65
C ALA A 8 10.41 -4.57 56.17
N LEU A 9 9.97 -3.64 57.02
CA LEU A 9 10.31 -2.22 57.00
C LEU A 9 11.77 -2.04 57.43
N CYS A 10 12.44 -1.00 56.93
CA CYS A 10 13.27 -0.08 57.72
C CYS A 10 13.64 1.18 56.90
N LEU A 11 13.14 2.33 57.34
CA LEU A 11 13.63 3.70 57.07
C LEU A 11 14.86 3.98 57.99
N PRO A 12 15.39 5.21 58.10
CA PRO A 12 15.97 6.15 57.12
C PRO A 12 17.39 6.64 57.56
N LEU A 13 18.22 7.25 56.71
CA LEU A 13 19.28 8.20 57.14
C LEU A 13 19.89 8.99 55.94
N LYS A 14 19.84 10.33 56.05
CA LYS A 14 20.58 11.37 55.29
C LYS A 14 21.88 11.71 56.08
N PRO A 15 22.78 12.63 55.64
CA PRO A 15 23.23 13.07 54.31
C PRO A 15 24.80 13.17 54.23
N LEU A 16 25.31 13.92 53.23
CA LEU A 16 26.66 14.49 53.04
C LEU A 16 27.66 13.70 52.18
N GLY A 17 27.97 14.31 51.04
CA GLY A 17 29.07 13.94 50.16
C GLY A 17 29.05 14.81 48.91
N LEU A 18 29.54 16.05 49.04
CA LEU A 18 29.89 16.90 47.90
C LEU A 18 30.88 16.14 47.01
N ALA A 19 30.55 15.99 45.73
CA ALA A 19 31.53 15.81 44.68
C ALA A 19 31.05 16.59 43.45
N LEU A 20 31.73 17.70 43.18
CA LEU A 20 31.69 18.39 41.89
C LEU A 20 32.17 17.42 40.81
N GLY A 21 31.30 17.11 39.87
CA GLY A 21 31.65 16.44 38.61
C GLY A 21 30.92 17.14 37.48
N LEU A 22 31.56 18.13 36.88
CA LEU A 22 31.13 18.66 35.59
C LEU A 22 31.33 17.57 34.53
N ALA A 23 30.22 17.03 34.02
CA ALA A 23 30.19 16.35 32.73
C ALA A 23 28.92 16.79 32.01
N ALA A 24 29.11 17.65 31.00
CA ALA A 24 28.10 18.06 30.06
C ALA A 24 27.62 16.84 29.26
N GLY A 25 26.44 16.33 29.62
CA GLY A 25 25.69 15.36 28.83
C GLY A 25 24.43 16.03 28.30
N LEU A 26 24.50 16.57 27.08
CA LEU A 26 23.33 16.97 26.30
C LEU A 26 22.53 15.70 25.96
N THR A 27 21.69 15.25 26.88
CA THR A 27 20.57 14.37 26.51
C THR A 27 19.50 15.27 25.92
N ALA A 28 19.64 15.54 24.62
CA ALA A 28 18.51 15.94 23.82
C ALA A 28 17.45 14.86 23.98
N GLY A 29 16.49 15.11 24.88
CA GLY A 29 15.22 14.44 24.91
C GLY A 29 14.51 14.80 23.62
N SER A 30 14.86 14.07 22.55
CA SER A 30 14.06 14.02 21.34
C SER A 30 12.75 13.40 21.76
N SER A 31 11.81 14.26 22.12
CA SER A 31 10.40 14.01 21.99
C SER A 31 10.23 13.34 20.63
N LEU A 32 9.98 12.03 20.64
CA LEU A 32 9.48 11.33 19.46
C LEU A 32 8.08 11.88 19.26
N THR A 33 8.01 13.05 18.63
CA THR A 33 6.83 13.46 17.90
C THR A 33 6.55 12.29 16.99
N ALA A 34 5.45 11.61 17.24
CA ALA A 34 4.88 10.67 16.29
C ALA A 34 4.54 11.47 15.05
N THR A 35 5.55 11.67 14.20
CA THR A 35 5.36 12.11 12.84
C THR A 35 4.61 10.97 12.19
N SER A 36 3.30 11.10 12.09
CA SER A 36 2.51 10.41 11.08
C SER A 36 2.99 10.90 9.72
N ALA A 37 4.17 10.42 9.31
CA ALA A 37 4.60 10.42 7.94
C ALA A 37 3.89 9.22 7.30
N LEU A 38 2.61 9.41 6.98
CA LEU A 38 2.08 8.86 5.74
C LEU A 38 2.86 9.58 4.63
N GLY A 39 4.10 9.15 4.45
CA GLY A 39 5.00 9.62 3.42
C GLY A 39 4.29 9.40 2.10
N ASP A 40 4.13 10.50 1.40
CA ASP A 40 3.54 10.66 0.08
C ASP A 40 4.48 10.04 -0.96
N VAL A 41 4.84 8.77 -0.77
CA VAL A 41 5.67 8.00 -1.69
C VAL A 41 4.82 7.79 -2.92
N GLU A 42 5.24 8.37 -4.04
CA GLU A 42 4.73 8.03 -5.37
C GLU A 42 4.90 6.52 -5.54
N ARG A 43 3.83 5.76 -5.29
CA ARG A 43 3.88 4.28 -5.27
C ARG A 43 3.89 3.67 -6.68
N TRP A 44 3.82 4.51 -7.70
CA TRP A 44 4.02 4.11 -9.07
C TRP A 44 5.52 3.98 -9.33
N SER A 45 5.95 2.77 -9.66
CA SER A 45 7.31 2.50 -10.12
C SER A 45 7.29 1.99 -11.55
N VAL A 46 8.40 2.15 -12.25
CA VAL A 46 8.59 1.58 -13.59
C VAL A 46 9.60 0.45 -13.48
N VAL A 47 9.18 -0.74 -13.88
CA VAL A 47 10.02 -1.94 -13.85
C VAL A 47 10.32 -2.35 -15.28
N CYS A 48 11.60 -2.33 -15.65
CA CYS A 48 12.04 -2.69 -16.99
C CYS A 48 12.65 -4.09 -17.02
N GLY A 49 12.16 -4.92 -17.94
CA GLY A 49 12.82 -6.14 -18.37
C GLY A 49 13.71 -5.89 -19.59
N GLN A 50 14.16 -6.98 -20.23
CA GLN A 50 15.03 -6.89 -21.41
C GLN A 50 14.36 -6.29 -22.66
N SER A 51 13.04 -6.39 -22.77
CA SER A 51 12.30 -6.05 -24.00
C SER A 51 11.14 -5.07 -23.81
N ALA A 52 10.76 -4.77 -22.55
CA ALA A 52 9.68 -3.85 -22.25
C ALA A 52 9.77 -3.36 -20.80
N CYS A 53 9.20 -2.19 -20.56
CA CYS A 53 8.95 -1.67 -19.23
C CYS A 53 7.45 -1.76 -18.90
N LEU A 54 7.14 -1.85 -17.60
CA LEU A 54 5.78 -1.78 -17.09
C LEU A 54 5.70 -0.78 -15.94
N ALA A 55 4.55 -0.13 -15.82
CA ALA A 55 4.21 0.68 -14.67
C ALA A 55 3.54 -0.23 -13.63
N ASP A 56 4.10 -0.25 -12.42
CA ASP A 56 3.65 -1.04 -11.28
C ASP A 56 3.22 -0.11 -10.14
N TYR A 57 2.00 -0.30 -9.67
CA TYR A 57 1.50 0.33 -8.45
C TYR A 57 1.19 -0.74 -7.42
N GLN A 58 1.74 -0.57 -6.21
CA GLN A 58 1.48 -1.46 -5.10
C GLN A 58 0.80 -0.73 -3.95
N ALA A 59 -0.29 -1.30 -3.46
CA ALA A 59 -0.96 -0.91 -2.23
C ALA A 59 -1.37 -2.14 -1.42
N PRO A 60 -1.65 -2.00 -0.11
CA PRO A 60 -2.17 -3.11 0.68
C PRO A 60 -3.42 -3.73 0.05
N GLY A 61 -3.32 -5.00 -0.34
CA GLY A 61 -4.41 -5.77 -0.96
C GLY A 61 -4.59 -5.59 -2.48
N LEU A 62 -3.88 -4.65 -3.11
CA LEU A 62 -4.05 -4.36 -4.52
C LEU A 62 -2.72 -4.04 -5.20
N GLN A 63 -2.48 -4.68 -6.34
CA GLN A 63 -1.45 -4.27 -7.27
C GLN A 63 -2.09 -3.93 -8.62
N ILE A 64 -1.64 -2.85 -9.26
CA ILE A 64 -2.07 -2.44 -10.60
C ILE A 64 -0.84 -2.47 -11.51
N LEU A 65 -0.94 -3.18 -12.62
CA LEU A 65 0.12 -3.35 -13.60
C LEU A 65 -0.34 -2.83 -14.94
N ILE A 66 0.47 -2.00 -15.58
CA ILE A 66 0.21 -1.49 -16.92
C ILE A 66 1.45 -1.71 -17.77
N ALA A 67 1.29 -2.39 -18.90
CA ALA A 67 2.39 -2.71 -19.79
C ALA A 67 1.96 -2.62 -21.25
N PRO A 68 2.89 -2.38 -22.18
CA PRO A 68 2.65 -2.59 -23.60
C PRO A 68 2.25 -4.03 -23.89
N GLU A 69 1.26 -4.20 -24.77
CA GLU A 69 0.94 -5.50 -25.34
C GLU A 69 2.04 -5.92 -26.31
N ARG A 70 2.45 -7.19 -26.26
CA ARG A 70 3.54 -7.70 -27.10
C ARG A 70 3.21 -7.48 -28.59
N GLY A 71 4.08 -6.76 -29.29
CA GLY A 71 3.93 -6.51 -30.73
C GLY A 71 2.86 -5.46 -31.07
N SER A 72 2.38 -4.70 -30.08
CA SER A 72 1.32 -3.71 -30.23
C SER A 72 1.69 -2.43 -29.50
N ARG A 73 1.20 -1.28 -29.99
CA ARG A 73 1.31 0.00 -29.26
C ARG A 73 0.23 0.16 -28.19
N ARG A 74 -0.69 -0.81 -28.09
CA ARG A 74 -1.75 -0.78 -27.09
C ARG A 74 -1.18 -1.14 -25.72
N LEU A 75 -1.75 -0.52 -24.71
CA LEU A 75 -1.45 -0.85 -23.33
C LEU A 75 -2.48 -1.86 -22.82
N ARG A 76 -2.06 -2.66 -21.83
CA ARG A 76 -2.92 -3.58 -21.09
C ARG A 76 -2.83 -3.25 -19.61
N ALA A 77 -3.98 -3.09 -18.97
CA ALA A 77 -4.08 -2.91 -17.53
C ALA A 77 -4.54 -4.21 -16.83
N ILE A 78 -3.87 -4.57 -15.74
CA ILE A 78 -4.15 -5.77 -14.94
C ILE A 78 -4.21 -5.37 -13.48
N LEU A 79 -5.23 -5.83 -12.78
CA LEU A 79 -5.30 -5.77 -11.33
C LEU A 79 -4.94 -7.13 -10.74
N ARG A 80 -4.14 -7.12 -9.67
CA ARG A 80 -3.81 -8.28 -8.86
C ARG A 80 -4.34 -8.06 -7.45
N VAL A 81 -5.03 -9.07 -6.95
CA VAL A 81 -5.57 -9.13 -5.58
C VAL A 81 -5.20 -10.48 -4.96
N SER A 82 -5.46 -10.66 -3.67
CA SER A 82 -5.20 -11.93 -2.96
C SER A 82 -5.77 -13.14 -3.72
N HIS A 83 -5.03 -14.25 -3.76
CA HIS A 83 -5.53 -15.50 -4.34
C HIS A 83 -6.79 -16.03 -3.65
N GLN A 84 -7.01 -15.66 -2.38
CA GLN A 84 -8.17 -16.05 -1.58
C GLN A 84 -9.51 -15.50 -2.11
N VAL A 85 -9.45 -14.56 -3.05
CA VAL A 85 -10.62 -14.06 -3.78
C VAL A 85 -11.22 -15.13 -4.70
N GLY A 86 -10.39 -16.03 -5.25
CA GLY A 86 -10.80 -17.04 -6.20
C GLY A 86 -11.05 -16.51 -7.62
N ALA A 87 -11.28 -17.43 -8.55
CA ALA A 87 -11.56 -17.12 -9.96
C ALA A 87 -13.01 -16.67 -10.18
N ASN A 88 -13.26 -15.87 -11.23
CA ASN A 88 -14.57 -15.31 -11.61
C ASN A 88 -15.22 -14.45 -10.51
N ALA A 89 -14.46 -13.99 -9.53
CA ALA A 89 -14.92 -13.14 -8.46
C ALA A 89 -14.98 -11.67 -8.92
N PRO A 90 -16.01 -10.92 -8.53
CA PRO A 90 -16.15 -9.52 -8.91
C PRO A 90 -15.17 -8.63 -8.15
N ILE A 91 -14.59 -7.67 -8.86
CA ILE A 91 -13.82 -6.55 -8.29
C ILE A 91 -14.46 -5.26 -8.79
N ALA A 92 -15.02 -4.49 -7.86
CA ALA A 92 -15.52 -3.15 -8.15
C ALA A 92 -14.38 -2.14 -8.05
N LEU A 93 -14.22 -1.30 -9.06
CA LEU A 93 -13.34 -0.15 -9.04
C LEU A 93 -14.18 1.12 -9.04
N GLN A 94 -13.82 2.05 -8.18
CA GLN A 94 -14.44 3.37 -8.11
C GLN A 94 -13.35 4.42 -7.95
N LEU A 95 -13.40 5.47 -8.78
CA LEU A 95 -12.54 6.64 -8.68
C LEU A 95 -13.24 7.75 -7.89
N ASP A 96 -12.47 8.71 -7.40
CA ASP A 96 -12.98 9.87 -6.66
C ASP A 96 -13.94 10.75 -7.49
N SER A 97 -13.81 10.80 -8.82
CA SER A 97 -14.83 11.40 -9.70
C SER A 97 -16.19 10.72 -9.69
N GLY A 98 -16.33 9.57 -9.01
CA GLY A 98 -17.53 8.75 -9.01
C GLY A 98 -17.65 7.81 -10.20
N TRP A 99 -16.66 7.78 -11.10
CA TRP A 99 -16.61 6.78 -12.17
C TRP A 99 -16.41 5.38 -11.57
N THR A 100 -17.18 4.41 -12.06
CA THR A 100 -17.14 3.02 -11.60
C THR A 100 -16.98 2.04 -12.75
N THR A 101 -16.28 0.94 -12.51
CA THR A 101 -16.28 -0.24 -13.38
C THR A 101 -16.23 -1.52 -12.54
N SER A 102 -16.67 -2.63 -13.12
CA SER A 102 -16.53 -3.95 -12.52
C SER A 102 -15.65 -4.83 -13.39
N LEU A 103 -14.67 -5.45 -12.76
CA LEU A 103 -13.83 -6.49 -13.36
C LEU A 103 -14.17 -7.84 -12.75
N ARG A 104 -13.72 -8.91 -13.39
CA ARG A 104 -13.74 -10.25 -12.81
C ARG A 104 -12.35 -10.87 -12.83
N THR A 105 -12.01 -11.58 -11.76
CA THR A 105 -10.78 -12.38 -11.72
C THR A 105 -10.87 -13.52 -12.73
N SER A 106 -9.75 -13.88 -13.36
CA SER A 106 -9.70 -14.96 -14.35
C SER A 106 -8.50 -15.88 -14.16
N ALA A 107 -7.30 -15.34 -13.94
CA ALA A 107 -6.08 -16.11 -13.74
C ALA A 107 -5.63 -16.04 -12.28
N CYS A 108 -5.79 -17.14 -11.54
CA CYS A 108 -5.37 -17.26 -10.14
C CYS A 108 -4.24 -18.28 -9.99
N ASN A 109 -3.31 -17.98 -9.09
CA ASN A 109 -2.29 -18.91 -8.59
C ASN A 109 -2.22 -18.81 -7.05
N ASP A 110 -1.25 -19.48 -6.44
CA ASP A 110 -1.11 -19.53 -4.97
C ASP A 110 -0.80 -18.18 -4.32
N LEU A 111 -0.44 -17.16 -5.10
CA LEU A 111 -0.06 -15.84 -4.59
C LEU A 111 -1.17 -14.80 -4.82
N PHE A 112 -1.71 -14.76 -6.04
CA PHE A 112 -2.67 -13.74 -6.46
C PHE A 112 -3.73 -14.26 -7.41
N CYS A 113 -4.82 -13.51 -7.53
CA CYS A 113 -5.75 -13.55 -8.64
C CYS A 113 -5.60 -12.30 -9.51
N GLN A 114 -5.63 -12.46 -10.83
CA GLN A 114 -5.59 -11.37 -11.80
C GLN A 114 -7.00 -11.08 -12.34
N ALA A 115 -7.32 -9.79 -12.46
CA ALA A 115 -8.44 -9.28 -13.22
C ALA A 115 -7.89 -8.33 -14.29
N ALA A 116 -7.91 -8.80 -15.54
CA ALA A 116 -7.49 -7.97 -16.67
C ALA A 116 -8.62 -7.02 -17.07
N VAL A 117 -8.29 -5.76 -17.32
CA VAL A 117 -9.19 -4.85 -18.04
C VAL A 117 -9.21 -5.30 -19.49
N SER A 118 -10.38 -5.35 -20.14
CA SER A 118 -10.44 -5.65 -21.57
C SER A 118 -9.61 -4.61 -22.33
N LEU A 119 -9.01 -5.00 -23.45
CA LEU A 119 -8.18 -4.08 -24.24
C LEU A 119 -8.99 -2.86 -24.69
N GLU A 120 -10.25 -3.07 -25.10
CA GLU A 120 -11.18 -2.00 -25.51
C GLU A 120 -11.50 -1.02 -24.37
N ALA A 121 -11.61 -1.52 -23.13
CA ALA A 121 -11.85 -0.67 -21.98
C ALA A 121 -10.57 -0.06 -21.42
N THR A 122 -9.39 -0.60 -21.75
CA THR A 122 -8.12 -0.16 -21.17
C THR A 122 -7.86 1.31 -21.44
N ASP A 123 -8.04 1.78 -22.68
CA ASP A 123 -7.86 3.19 -23.01
C ASP A 123 -8.80 4.11 -22.21
N GLN A 124 -10.03 3.67 -21.97
CA GLN A 124 -11.00 4.42 -21.15
C GLN A 124 -10.55 4.48 -19.68
N VAL A 125 -10.08 3.36 -19.12
CA VAL A 125 -9.56 3.31 -17.74
C VAL A 125 -8.34 4.22 -17.59
N LEU A 126 -7.38 4.14 -18.52
CA LEU A 126 -6.17 4.98 -18.49
C LEU A 126 -6.52 6.47 -18.61
N ALA A 127 -7.49 6.82 -19.48
CA ALA A 127 -7.96 8.20 -19.61
C ALA A 127 -8.67 8.72 -18.34
N ARG A 128 -9.33 7.84 -17.58
CA ARG A 128 -9.88 8.19 -16.26
C ARG A 128 -8.76 8.38 -15.24
N PHE A 129 -7.84 7.42 -15.14
CA PHE A 129 -6.72 7.47 -14.21
C PHE A 129 -5.83 8.72 -14.40
N ARG A 130 -5.72 9.25 -15.62
CA ARG A 130 -4.98 10.50 -15.89
C ARG A 130 -5.62 11.75 -15.28
N ARG A 131 -6.92 11.72 -14.96
CA ARG A 131 -7.70 12.87 -14.47
C ARG A 131 -7.99 12.79 -12.98
N ASP A 132 -8.11 11.58 -12.44
CA ASP A 132 -8.46 11.31 -11.05
C ASP A 132 -7.20 11.26 -10.18
N LEU A 133 -7.34 11.54 -8.87
CA LEU A 133 -6.20 11.53 -7.93
C LEU A 133 -6.08 10.22 -7.15
N GLN A 134 -7.19 9.51 -6.98
CA GLN A 134 -7.26 8.29 -6.19
C GLN A 134 -8.50 7.46 -6.53
N GLY A 135 -8.54 6.25 -5.98
CA GLY A 135 -9.70 5.38 -6.07
C GLY A 135 -9.69 4.26 -5.05
N VAL A 136 -10.70 3.41 -5.15
CA VAL A 136 -10.87 2.22 -4.33
C VAL A 136 -11.14 1.01 -5.22
N ALA A 137 -10.55 -0.12 -4.85
CA ALA A 137 -10.92 -1.45 -5.34
C ALA A 137 -11.60 -2.21 -4.21
N ALA A 138 -12.83 -2.67 -4.44
CA ALA A 138 -13.61 -3.43 -3.48
C ALA A 138 -13.86 -4.86 -4.00
N TYR A 139 -13.58 -5.85 -3.17
CA TYR A 139 -13.78 -7.26 -3.49
C TYR A 139 -13.98 -8.09 -2.21
N ARG A 140 -14.48 -9.32 -2.33
CA ARG A 140 -14.70 -10.21 -1.19
C ARG A 140 -13.60 -11.25 -1.05
N VAL A 141 -13.19 -11.51 0.18
CA VAL A 141 -12.34 -12.62 0.58
C VAL A 141 -13.07 -13.39 1.66
N ALA A 142 -13.55 -14.60 1.33
CA ALA A 142 -14.52 -15.33 2.15
C ALA A 142 -15.69 -14.40 2.54
N GLU A 143 -15.97 -14.25 3.84
CA GLU A 143 -17.08 -13.43 4.35
C GLU A 143 -16.72 -11.95 4.60
N LYS A 144 -15.50 -11.52 4.21
CA LYS A 144 -15.04 -10.15 4.45
C LYS A 144 -14.98 -9.36 3.15
N THR A 145 -15.45 -8.12 3.20
CA THR A 145 -15.21 -7.15 2.13
C THR A 145 -13.88 -6.46 2.37
N VAL A 146 -13.00 -6.52 1.39
CA VAL A 146 -11.74 -5.78 1.37
C VAL A 146 -11.94 -4.54 0.52
N VAL A 147 -11.51 -3.38 1.04
CA VAL A 147 -11.50 -2.11 0.32
C VAL A 147 -10.06 -1.61 0.26
N ALA A 148 -9.42 -1.83 -0.88
CA ALA A 148 -8.06 -1.38 -1.14
C ALA A 148 -8.09 0.03 -1.74
N ARG A 149 -7.58 1.02 -1.00
CA ARG A 149 -7.43 2.39 -1.50
C ARG A 149 -6.15 2.52 -2.29
N PHE A 150 -6.20 3.20 -3.42
CA PHE A 150 -5.04 3.48 -4.25
C PHE A 150 -4.97 4.96 -4.65
N SER A 151 -3.75 5.43 -4.86
CA SER A 151 -3.44 6.78 -5.34
C SER A 151 -3.00 6.71 -6.79
N LEU A 152 -3.42 7.71 -7.56
CA LEU A 152 -3.01 7.93 -8.95
C LEU A 152 -1.96 9.05 -9.06
N LYS A 153 -1.47 9.58 -7.92
CA LYS A 153 -0.32 10.49 -7.91
C LYS A 153 0.92 9.79 -8.49
N GLY A 154 1.52 10.38 -9.52
CA GLY A 154 2.65 9.80 -10.26
C GLY A 154 2.26 8.85 -11.41
N PHE A 155 0.98 8.53 -11.57
CA PHE A 155 0.49 7.63 -12.62
C PHE A 155 0.87 8.11 -14.03
N SER A 156 0.56 9.36 -14.37
CA SER A 156 0.85 9.91 -15.70
C SER A 156 2.36 9.92 -16.00
N ASN A 157 3.21 10.16 -15.00
CA ASN A 157 4.66 10.09 -15.16
C ASN A 157 5.12 8.65 -15.46
N ALA A 158 4.67 7.68 -14.67
CA ALA A 158 5.01 6.27 -14.90
C ALA A 158 4.50 5.77 -16.27
N LEU A 159 3.30 6.18 -16.68
CA LEU A 159 2.73 5.81 -17.97
C LEU A 159 3.54 6.37 -19.14
N ASN A 160 4.00 7.63 -19.06
CA ASN A 160 4.82 8.25 -20.10
C ASN A 160 6.19 7.60 -20.25
N GLN A 161 6.71 6.93 -19.21
CA GLN A 161 8.00 6.24 -19.25
C GLN A 161 7.96 4.85 -19.90
N ILE A 162 6.76 4.27 -20.10
CA ILE A 162 6.59 2.93 -20.67
C ILE A 162 5.99 2.95 -22.09
N GLN A 163 5.76 4.14 -22.65
CA GLN A 163 5.26 4.38 -24.00
C GLN A 163 6.39 4.78 -24.94
#